data_AF-A0A352Q2V7-F1
#
_entry.id   AF-A0A352Q2V7-F1
#
_cell.length_a   1.000
_cell.length_b   1.000
_cell.length_c   1.000
_cell.angle_alpha   90.00
_cell.angle_beta   90.00
_cell.angle_gamma   90.00
#
_symmetry.space_group_name_H-M   'P 1'
#
loop_
_entity.id
_entity.type
_entity.pdbx_description
1 polymer ?
#
loop_
_entity_poly.entity_id
_entity_poly.type
_entity_poly.pdbx_seq_one_letter_code
_entity_poly.pdbx_strand_id
1 'polypeptide(L)' 'YHINPTGQFVIGGPMGDCGLTGRKIIVDTYGGMAHHGGGAFSGKDPSKVDRSAAYA' A
#
# COMPACT_ATOMS: atom_id res chain seq x y z
N TYR A 1 12.38 -7.18 21.15
CA TYR A 1 11.49 -6.09 20.67
C TYR A 1 12.33 -4.90 20.33
N HIS A 2 12.14 -4.31 19.15
CA HIS A 2 12.73 -3.03 18.79
C HIS A 2 11.59 -2.03 18.65
N ILE A 3 11.60 -0.97 19.44
CA ILE A 3 10.64 0.12 19.37
C ILE A 3 11.41 1.37 18.97
N ASN A 4 10.98 1.99 17.88
CA ASN A 4 11.60 3.18 17.30
C ASN A 4 13.14 3.07 17.21
N PRO A 5 13.67 2.07 16.46
CA PRO A 5 15.11 1.83 16.38
C PRO A 5 15.90 3.01 15.78
N THR A 6 15.22 3.96 15.14
CA THR A 6 15.80 5.17 14.54
C THR A 6 15.68 6.42 15.44
N GLY A 7 15.24 6.27 16.69
CA GLY A 7 15.06 7.39 17.63
C GLY A 7 13.67 8.02 17.57
N GLN A 8 13.54 9.26 18.03
CA GLN A 8 12.25 9.95 18.12
C GLN A 8 11.67 10.27 16.72
N PHE A 9 10.43 9.88 16.48
CA PHE A 9 9.72 10.16 15.23
C PHE A 9 8.63 11.21 15.47
N VAL A 10 9.01 12.49 15.40
CA VAL A 10 8.15 13.64 15.78
C VAL A 10 7.38 14.19 14.59
N ILE A 11 8.02 14.28 13.41
CA ILE A 11 7.40 14.78 12.18
C ILE A 11 7.11 13.59 11.27
N GLY A 12 5.85 13.44 10.86
CA GLY A 12 5.42 12.37 9.95
C GLY A 12 4.36 12.83 8.96
N GLY A 13 3.73 11.88 8.26
CA GLY A 13 2.71 12.16 7.25
C GLY A 13 3.27 12.91 6.03
N PRO A 14 2.43 13.67 5.28
CA PRO A 14 2.85 14.35 4.06
C PRO A 14 3.96 15.40 4.23
N MET A 15 4.19 15.86 5.47
CA MET A 15 5.30 16.77 5.78
C MET A 15 6.67 16.05 5.76
N GLY A 16 6.69 14.75 6.04
CA GLY A 16 7.91 13.94 6.12
C GLY A 16 8.18 13.07 4.88
N ASP A 17 7.18 12.80 4.04
CA ASP A 17 7.32 12.00 2.82
C ASP A 17 6.20 12.29 1.81
N CYS A 18 6.43 12.00 0.52
CA CYS A 18 5.43 12.13 -0.53
C CYS A 18 4.59 10.86 -0.68
N GLY A 19 3.26 10.99 -0.53
CA GLY A 19 2.30 9.90 -0.74
C GLY A 19 1.70 9.93 -2.15
N LEU A 20 1.60 8.75 -2.80
CA LEU A 20 0.80 8.57 -4.01
C LEU A 20 -0.15 7.37 -3.89
N THR A 21 -1.31 7.46 -4.52
CA THR A 21 -2.27 6.36 -4.63
C THR A 21 -1.62 5.14 -5.29
N GLY A 22 -1.87 3.95 -4.73
CA GLY A 22 -1.37 2.69 -5.31
C GLY A 22 0.11 2.40 -5.09
N ARG A 23 0.76 3.02 -4.10
CA ARG A 23 2.19 2.76 -3.77
C ARG A 23 2.42 1.73 -2.68
N LYS A 24 1.37 1.04 -2.23
CA LYS A 24 1.40 0.02 -1.17
C LYS A 24 0.71 -1.30 -1.57
N ILE A 25 0.67 -1.63 -2.87
CA ILE A 25 -0.09 -2.78 -3.41
C ILE A 25 0.25 -4.15 -2.79
N ILE A 26 1.48 -4.36 -2.33
CA ILE A 26 1.87 -5.62 -1.64
C ILE A 26 1.39 -5.64 -0.18
N VAL A 27 1.34 -4.47 0.49
CA VAL A 27 0.76 -4.32 1.83
C VAL A 27 -0.77 -4.51 1.76
N ASP A 28 -1.40 -4.02 0.70
CA ASP A 28 -2.85 -4.15 0.48
C ASP A 28 -3.31 -5.59 0.20
N THR A 29 -2.38 -6.50 -0.11
CA THR A 29 -2.68 -7.88 -0.53
C THR A 29 -2.02 -8.91 0.39
N TYR A 30 -1.11 -9.72 -0.16
CA TYR A 30 -0.65 -10.94 0.47
C TYR A 30 0.62 -10.74 1.33
N GLY A 31 1.05 -9.50 1.55
CA GLY A 31 2.25 -9.21 2.36
C GLY A 31 3.53 -9.87 1.84
N GLY A 32 3.58 -10.18 0.53
CA GLY A 32 4.70 -10.90 -0.11
C GLY A 32 4.56 -12.43 -0.13
N MET A 33 3.48 -13.00 0.42
CA MET A 33 3.26 -14.45 0.47
C MET A 33 2.85 -15.06 -0.88
N ALA A 34 2.28 -14.26 -1.79
CA ALA A 34 1.81 -14.71 -3.10
C ALA A 34 2.15 -13.70 -4.20
N HIS A 35 2.08 -14.17 -5.45
CA HIS A 35 2.31 -13.34 -6.63
C HIS A 35 1.22 -12.27 -6.79
N HIS A 36 1.60 -11.10 -7.28
CA HIS A 36 0.73 -9.95 -7.44
C HIS A 36 0.78 -9.42 -8.88
N GLY A 37 -0.38 -9.17 -9.50
CA GLY A 37 -0.48 -8.77 -10.91
C GLY A 37 -0.10 -7.31 -11.23
N GLY A 38 0.15 -6.50 -10.20
CA GLY A 38 0.68 -5.13 -10.33
C GLY A 38 -0.36 -4.01 -10.33
N GLY A 39 -1.64 -4.34 -10.42
CA GLY A 39 -2.73 -3.35 -10.38
C GLY A 39 -2.96 -2.78 -8.98
N ALA A 40 -3.05 -1.45 -8.87
CA ALA A 40 -3.51 -0.79 -7.64
C ALA A 40 -5.03 -0.87 -7.48
N PHE A 41 -5.52 -0.89 -6.24
CA PHE A 41 -6.95 -0.86 -5.94
C PHE A 41 -7.52 0.56 -5.91
N SER A 42 -7.05 1.40 -4.99
CA SER A 42 -7.63 2.73 -4.70
C SER A 42 -7.70 3.66 -5.92
N GLY A 43 -8.75 4.49 -5.97
CA GLY A 43 -8.99 5.44 -7.08
C GLY A 43 -9.65 4.85 -8.33
N LYS A 44 -9.89 3.52 -8.35
CA LYS A 44 -10.59 2.84 -9.44
C LYS A 44 -12.05 2.56 -9.10
N ASP A 45 -12.93 2.55 -10.08
CA ASP A 45 -14.31 2.08 -9.92
C ASP A 45 -14.37 0.53 -10.10
N PRO A 46 -15.46 -0.15 -9.70
CA PRO A 46 -15.56 -1.61 -9.79
C PRO A 46 -15.45 -2.19 -11.21
N SER A 47 -15.61 -1.39 -12.27
CA SER A 47 -15.37 -1.87 -13.64
C SER A 47 -13.90 -2.18 -13.93
N LYS A 48 -12.96 -1.69 -13.12
CA LYS A 48 -11.54 -1.93 -13.33
C LYS A 48 -11.12 -3.27 -12.74
N VAL A 49 -10.75 -4.18 -13.64
CA VAL A 49 -10.39 -5.58 -13.33
C VAL A 49 -9.22 -5.71 -12.37
N ASP A 50 -8.31 -4.72 -12.35
CA ASP A 50 -7.24 -4.64 -11.36
C ASP A 50 -7.75 -4.71 -9.91
N ARG A 51 -8.98 -4.25 -9.65
CA ARG A 51 -9.64 -4.35 -8.35
C ARG A 51 -10.65 -5.49 -8.33
N SER A 52 -11.62 -5.48 -9.24
CA SER A 52 -12.76 -6.42 -9.14
C SER A 52 -12.36 -7.88 -9.29
N ALA A 53 -11.41 -8.21 -10.18
CA ALA A 53 -10.94 -9.59 -10.34
C ALA A 53 -10.02 -10.03 -9.19
N ALA A 54 -9.35 -9.10 -8.52
CA ALA A 54 -8.52 -9.40 -7.35
C ALA A 54 -9.34 -9.67 -6.07
N TYR A 55 -10.57 -9.17 -6.00
CA TYR A 55 -11.50 -9.42 -4.90
C TYR A 55 -12.38 -10.66 -5.09
N ALA A 56 -12.48 -11.17 -6.32
CA ALA A 56 -13.38 -12.27 -6.68
C ALA A 56 -12.85 -13.64 -6.23
#